data_AF-A0A7V9BT66-F1
#
_entry.id   AF-A0A7V9BT66-F1
#
_cell.length_a   1.000
_cell.length_b   1.000
_cell.length_c   1.000
_cell.angle_alpha   90.00
_cell.angle_beta   90.00
_cell.angle_gamma   90.00
#
_symmetry.space_group_name_H-M   'P 1'
#
loop_
_entity.id
_entity.type
_entity.pdbx_description
1 polymer ?
#
loop_
_entity_poly.entity_id
_entity_poly.type
_entity_poly.pdbx_seq_one_letter_code
_entity_poly.pdbx_strand_id
1 'polypeptide(L)' 'HMGRAGVLGGLGFTMSLIVASLAIPGHPELDVQAKLGILMGSGLAAALGLGVLAWAGRPAVAVRPA' A
#
# COMPACT_ATOMS: atom_id res chain seq x y z
N HIS A 1 -11.04 16.13 3.53
CA HIS A 1 -9.96 15.52 4.34
C HIS A 1 -9.86 13.99 4.27
N MET A 2 -10.91 13.23 3.89
CA MET A 2 -10.90 11.75 3.98
C MET A 2 -10.15 10.99 2.86
N GLY A 3 -10.00 11.58 1.67
CA GLY A 3 -9.46 10.85 0.49
C GLY A 3 -8.01 10.38 0.64
N ARG A 4 -7.20 11.01 1.49
CA ARG A 4 -5.77 10.69 1.68
C ARG A 4 -5.55 9.49 2.59
N ALA A 5 -6.41 9.32 3.60
CA ALA A 5 -6.37 8.17 4.50
C ALA A 5 -6.77 6.88 3.78
N GLY A 6 -7.69 6.95 2.81
CA GLY A 6 -8.06 5.79 1.98
C GLY A 6 -6.92 5.29 1.10
N VAL A 7 -6.10 6.19 0.54
CA VAL A 7 -4.95 5.83 -0.31
C VAL A 7 -3.84 5.13 0.51
N LEU A 8 -3.60 5.57 1.75
CA LEU A 8 -2.62 4.92 2.64
C LEU A 8 -3.16 3.67 3.33
N GLY A 9 -4.45 3.67 3.71
CA GLY A 9 -5.13 2.52 4.31
C GLY A 9 -5.33 1.35 3.34
N GLY A 10 -5.33 1.62 2.03
CA GLY A 10 -5.40 0.62 0.97
C GLY A 10 -4.09 -0.14 0.70
N LEU A 11 -3.00 0.14 1.44
CA LEU A 11 -1.73 -0.59 1.36
C LEU A 11 -1.85 -1.97 2.04
N GLY A 12 -2.77 -2.81 1.55
CA GLY A 12 -3.05 -4.16 2.04
C GLY A 12 -2.01 -5.20 1.61
N PHE A 13 -0.72 -4.85 1.66
CA PHE A 13 0.39 -5.71 1.21
C PHE A 13 0.33 -7.11 1.83
N THR A 14 0.25 -7.17 3.16
CA THR A 14 0.18 -8.44 3.91
C THR A 14 -1.09 -9.24 3.60
N MET A 15 -2.26 -8.59 3.51
CA MET A 15 -3.51 -9.27 3.15
C MET A 15 -3.47 -9.81 1.72
N SER A 16 -2.89 -9.05 0.78
CA SER A 16 -2.74 -9.48 -0.61
C SER A 16 -1.81 -10.69 -0.73
N LEU A 17 -0.71 -10.74 0.03
CA LEU A 17 0.21 -11.88 0.06
C LEU A 17 -0.44 -13.16 0.62
N ILE A 18 -1.32 -13.04 1.62
CA ILE A 18 -2.09 -14.17 2.15
C ILE A 18 -3.08 -14.67 1.11
N VAL A 19 -3.81 -13.77 0.45
CA VAL A 19 -4.73 -14.15 -0.63
C VAL A 19 -3.99 -14.80 -1.80
N ALA A 20 -2.82 -14.29 -2.20
CA ALA A 20 -2.01 -14.90 -3.24
C ALA A 20 -1.56 -16.32 -2.89
N SER A 21 -1.11 -16.54 -1.65
CA SER A 21 -0.69 -17.86 -1.18
C SER A 21 -1.85 -18.87 -1.13
N LEU A 22 -3.09 -18.42 -0.94
CA LEU A 22 -4.29 -19.26 -0.98
C LEU A 22 -4.84 -19.48 -2.40
N ALA A 23 -4.64 -18.51 -3.29
CA ALA A 23 -5.19 -18.54 -4.65
C ALA A 23 -4.46 -19.52 -5.58
N ILE A 24 -3.20 -19.86 -5.26
CA ILE A 24 -2.34 -20.67 -6.14
C ILE A 24 -1.65 -21.81 -5.35
N PRO A 25 -2.41 -22.82 -4.91
CA PRO A 25 -1.82 -23.98 -4.25
C PRO A 25 -1.10 -24.88 -5.29
N GLY A 26 0.13 -25.29 -5.00
CA GLY A 26 0.85 -26.31 -5.76
C GLY A 26 1.59 -25.85 -7.03
N HIS A 27 1.53 -24.56 -7.39
CA HIS A 27 2.28 -24.01 -8.53
C HIS A 27 3.25 -22.90 -8.09
N PRO A 28 4.49 -23.24 -7.69
CA PRO A 28 5.44 -22.28 -7.12
C PRO A 28 5.83 -21.14 -8.09
N GLU A 29 5.93 -21.42 -9.38
CA GLU A 29 6.21 -20.39 -10.41
C GLU A 29 5.18 -19.26 -10.41
N LEU A 30 3.90 -19.63 -10.31
CA LEU A 30 2.77 -18.70 -10.37
C LEU A 30 2.62 -17.92 -9.05
N ASP A 31 2.92 -18.55 -7.91
CA ASP A 31 2.95 -17.89 -6.60
C ASP A 31 4.05 -16.81 -6.53
N VAL A 32 5.25 -17.11 -7.05
CA VAL A 32 6.34 -16.12 -7.15
C VAL A 32 5.93 -14.94 -8.03
N GLN A 33 5.31 -15.20 -9.18
CA GLN A 33 4.84 -14.15 -10.08
C GLN A 33 3.75 -13.28 -9.44
N ALA A 34 2.80 -13.88 -8.71
CA ALA A 34 1.76 -13.15 -7.99
C ALA A 34 2.35 -12.25 -6.88
N LYS A 35 3.30 -12.77 -6.10
CA LYS A 35 3.99 -12.00 -5.04
C LYS A 35 4.78 -10.82 -5.61
N LEU A 36 5.48 -11.02 -6.73
CA LEU A 36 6.17 -9.95 -7.45
C LEU A 36 5.19 -8.89 -7.94
N GLY A 37 4.05 -9.30 -8.50
CA GLY A 37 2.98 -8.37 -8.91
C GLY A 37 2.45 -7.53 -7.75
N ILE A 38 2.19 -8.17 -6.59
CA ILE A 38 1.74 -7.48 -5.38
C ILE A 38 2.79 -6.49 -4.86
N LEU A 39 4.06 -6.88 -4.86
CA LEU A 39 5.16 -6.03 -4.39
C LEU A 39 5.32 -4.80 -5.30
N MET A 40 5.31 -5.01 -6.62
CA MET A 40 5.39 -3.93 -7.61
C MET A 40 4.17 -3.00 -7.55
N GLY A 41 2.97 -3.56 -7.50
CA GLY A 41 1.72 -2.79 -7.41
C GLY A 41 1.63 -1.98 -6.11
N SER A 42 2.00 -2.58 -4.98
CA SER A 42 2.03 -1.89 -3.68
C SER A 42 3.10 -0.80 -3.65
N GLY A 43 4.27 -1.04 -4.25
CA GLY A 43 5.32 -0.03 -4.38
C GLY A 43 4.89 1.17 -5.21
N LEU A 44 4.21 0.92 -6.35
CA LEU A 44 3.64 1.99 -7.17
C LEU A 44 2.54 2.76 -6.44
N ALA A 45 1.63 2.07 -5.74
CA ALA A 45 0.60 2.70 -4.94
C ALA A 45 1.18 3.57 -3.81
N ALA A 46 2.23 3.08 -3.14
CA ALA A 46 2.95 3.84 -2.12
C ALA A 46 3.66 5.06 -2.70
N ALA A 47 4.33 4.93 -3.86
CA ALA A 47 4.99 6.05 -4.53
C ALA A 47 3.99 7.14 -4.93
N LEU A 48 2.84 6.76 -5.51
CA LEU A 48 1.78 7.69 -5.88
C LEU A 48 1.14 8.34 -4.64
N GLY A 49 0.84 7.56 -3.60
CA GLY A 49 0.29 8.05 -2.34
C GLY A 49 1.23 9.03 -1.64
N LEU A 50 2.53 8.74 -1.62
CA LEU A 50 3.56 9.64 -1.08
C LEU A 50 3.76 10.87 -1.96
N GLY A 51 3.71 10.75 -3.29
CA GLY A 51 3.77 11.90 -4.21
C GLY A 51 2.61 12.87 -3.97
N VAL A 52 1.38 12.35 -3.85
CA VAL A 52 0.19 13.14 -3.50
C VAL A 52 0.29 13.70 -2.07
N LEU A 53 0.92 12.97 -1.14
CA LEU A 53 1.13 13.43 0.22
C LEU A 53 2.11 14.62 0.26
N ALA A 54 3.24 14.48 -0.43
CA ALA A 54 4.28 15.47 -0.55
C ALA A 54 3.80 16.76 -1.24
N TRP A 55 2.97 16.64 -2.28
CA TRP A 55 2.41 17.79 -2.99
C TRP A 55 1.41 18.61 -2.17
N ALA A 56 0.65 17.98 -1.26
CA ALA A 56 -0.40 18.71 -0.56
C ALA A 56 0.05 19.41 0.75
N GLY A 57 1.36 19.52 0.98
CA GLY A 57 1.92 20.25 2.13
C GLY A 57 1.64 19.56 3.48
N ARG A 58 2.58 19.68 4.41
CA ARG A 58 2.40 19.13 5.77
C ARG A 58 1.35 19.99 6.49
N PRO A 59 0.17 19.47 6.90
CA PRO A 59 -0.63 20.18 7.88
C PRO A 59 0.21 20.25 9.17
N ALA A 60 0.52 21.47 9.61
CA ALA A 60 1.23 21.68 10.86
C ALA A 60 0.44 20.99 11.97
N VAL A 61 1.01 19.91 12.52
CA VAL A 61 0.44 19.29 13.73
C VAL A 61 0.67 20.31 14.83
N ALA A 62 -0.36 21.10 15.13
CA ALA A 62 -0.31 22.07 16.19
C ALA A 62 -0.30 21.30 17.52
N VAL A 63 0.89 21.05 18.05
CA VAL A 63 1.07 20.56 19.42
C VAL A 63 0.55 21.66 20.33
N ARG A 64 -0.60 21.42 20.95
CA ARG A 64 -1.21 22.36 21.91
C ARG A 64 -0.40 22.29 23.22
N PRO A 65 0.31 23.35 23.63
CA PRO A 65 0.91 23.38 24.97
C PRO A 65 -0.21 23.46 26.02
N ALA A 66 -0.03 22.70 27.10
CA ALA A 66 -0.95 22.56 28.23
C ALA A 66 -0.96 23.81 29.11
#